data_AF-A0A7S1F5Q1-F1
#
_entry.id   AF-A0A7S1F5Q1-F1
#
_cell.length_a   1.000
_cell.length_b   1.000
_cell.length_c   1.000
_cell.angle_alpha   90.00
_cell.angle_beta   90.00
_cell.angle_gamma   90.00
#
_symmetry.space_group_name_H-M   'P 1'
#
loop_
_entity.id
_entity.type
_entity.pdbx_description
1 polymer ?
#
loop_
_entity_poly.entity_id
_entity_poly.type
_entity_poly.pdbx_seq_one_letter_code
_entity_poly.pdbx_strand_id
1 'polypeptide(L)'
;SLFTVSLNQAVILTMCYLDDLQLDERAGSSSLWEPDLPSSLAELLDWDVARPSLRRISTPRVSSLVAPGTQVLPVTFHDLFEIEKFLGSGSFGKVELVCAKRNADNIEQDALYAVKIFDNRVRDLYEEQSLYAERDIMQSLRHPGIVRFITSLQWVSRGEVQRAIVTEFCPGGSLQQSVEKEGLPGLPMQRVVRYAREMLHALRYLHQAGVLHRDLSPDNVLLTHDDHCKL
;
A
#
# COMPACT_ATOMS: atom_id res chain seq x y z
N SER A 1 -13.77 10.40 6.40
CA SER A 1 -14.94 9.89 5.64
C SER A 1 -15.54 10.89 4.64
N LEU A 2 -15.06 12.13 4.50
CA LEU A 2 -15.33 13.01 3.33
C LEU A 2 -14.04 13.40 2.60
N PHE A 3 -12.92 13.51 3.32
CA PHE A 3 -11.58 13.76 2.76
C PHE A 3 -11.04 12.65 1.84
N THR A 4 -11.34 11.38 2.14
CA THR A 4 -10.85 10.22 1.37
C THR A 4 -11.51 10.09 0.00
N VAL A 5 -12.77 10.53 -0.13
CA VAL A 5 -13.49 10.59 -1.41
C VAL A 5 -12.97 11.77 -2.25
N SER A 6 -12.68 12.91 -1.61
CA SER A 6 -12.12 14.09 -2.25
C SER A 6 -10.72 13.84 -2.81
N LEU A 7 -9.86 13.06 -2.12
CA LEU A 7 -8.52 12.74 -2.64
C LEU A 7 -8.57 11.79 -3.84
N ASN A 8 -9.42 10.75 -3.80
CA ASN A 8 -9.59 9.84 -4.94
C ASN A 8 -10.21 10.57 -6.15
N GLN A 9 -11.20 11.45 -5.95
CA GLN A 9 -11.76 12.28 -7.02
C GLN A 9 -10.75 13.32 -7.51
N ALA A 10 -9.99 13.98 -6.63
CA ALA A 10 -8.99 14.95 -7.03
C ALA A 10 -7.82 14.28 -7.77
N VAL A 11 -7.39 13.09 -7.37
CA VAL A 11 -6.39 12.30 -8.10
C VAL A 11 -6.95 11.92 -9.46
N ILE A 12 -8.17 11.38 -9.56
CA ILE A 12 -8.82 11.03 -10.84
C ILE A 12 -9.06 12.25 -11.76
N LEU A 13 -9.43 13.41 -11.20
CA LEU A 13 -9.60 14.65 -11.95
C LEU A 13 -8.25 15.23 -12.40
N THR A 14 -7.21 15.14 -11.56
CA THR A 14 -5.84 15.51 -11.92
C THR A 14 -5.26 14.55 -12.96
N MET A 15 -5.64 13.26 -12.94
CA MET A 15 -5.30 12.25 -13.94
C MET A 15 -5.86 12.59 -15.33
N CYS A 16 -7.12 13.03 -15.41
CA CYS A 16 -7.73 13.42 -16.69
C CYS A 16 -7.12 14.72 -17.22
N TYR A 17 -6.83 15.68 -16.34
CA TYR A 17 -6.23 16.97 -16.71
C TYR A 17 -4.80 16.83 -17.27
N LEU A 18 -4.01 15.87 -16.78
CA LEU A 18 -2.64 15.66 -17.23
C LEU A 18 -2.53 14.85 -18.53
N ASP A 19 -3.51 14.00 -18.85
CA ASP A 19 -3.58 13.29 -20.14
C ASP A 19 -4.06 14.21 -21.29
N ASP A 20 -4.92 15.21 -21.01
CA ASP A 20 -5.39 16.20 -22.01
C ASP A 20 -4.37 17.31 -22.33
N LEU A 21 -3.32 17.49 -21.51
CA LEU A 21 -2.28 18.50 -21.72
C LEU A 21 -1.23 18.13 -22.77
N GLN A 22 -1.45 17.08 -23.58
CA GLN A 22 -0.63 16.84 -24.77
C GLN A 22 -0.99 17.70 -25.99
N LEU A 23 -1.97 18.61 -25.93
CA LEU A 23 -2.20 19.57 -27.01
C LEU A 23 -2.52 21.00 -26.50
N ASP A 24 -1.78 21.93 -27.11
CA ASP A 24 -1.92 23.39 -27.14
C ASP A 24 -1.42 24.23 -25.95
N GLU A 25 -0.12 24.53 -26.01
CA GLU A 25 0.41 25.87 -25.71
C GLU A 25 -0.31 26.93 -26.59
N ARG A 26 -1.55 27.33 -26.27
CA ARG A 26 -2.19 28.59 -26.72
C ARG A 26 -3.62 28.69 -26.21
N ALA A 27 -3.81 29.25 -25.01
CA ALA A 27 -4.95 30.12 -24.71
C ALA A 27 -4.74 30.80 -23.37
N GLY A 28 -4.50 32.12 -23.40
CA GLY A 28 -4.71 32.95 -22.23
C GLY A 28 -6.21 33.21 -22.05
N SER A 29 -6.68 33.20 -20.81
CA SER A 29 -7.68 34.12 -20.25
C SER A 29 -8.31 33.53 -18.99
N SER A 30 -8.30 34.35 -17.95
CA SER A 30 -9.07 34.22 -16.71
C SER A 30 -10.57 34.17 -16.97
N SER A 31 -11.26 33.11 -16.51
CA SER A 31 -12.60 33.20 -15.92
C SER A 31 -12.94 31.91 -15.16
N LEU A 32 -13.55 32.07 -13.99
CA LEU A 32 -14.26 31.10 -13.13
C LEU A 32 -14.34 29.65 -13.67
N TRP A 33 -13.66 28.76 -12.94
CA TRP A 33 -13.58 27.32 -13.19
C TRP A 33 -14.88 26.60 -12.81
N GLU A 34 -15.71 26.30 -13.81
CA GLU A 34 -16.60 25.14 -13.80
C GLU A 34 -16.24 24.30 -15.04
N PRO A 35 -15.58 23.14 -14.88
CA PRO A 35 -15.22 22.33 -16.03
C PRO A 35 -16.47 21.57 -16.48
N ASP A 36 -16.99 21.91 -17.66
CA ASP A 36 -17.93 21.07 -18.39
C ASP A 36 -17.21 19.75 -18.76
N LEU A 37 -17.49 18.69 -18.01
CA LEU A 37 -16.93 17.36 -18.28
C LEU A 37 -17.49 16.81 -19.60
N PRO A 38 -16.64 16.23 -20.48
CA PRO A 38 -17.10 15.49 -21.65
C PRO A 38 -18.09 14.38 -21.27
N SER A 39 -19.13 14.15 -22.07
CA SER A 39 -20.21 13.19 -21.74
C SER A 39 -19.70 11.75 -21.50
N SER A 40 -18.60 11.36 -22.13
CA SER A 40 -17.94 10.06 -21.92
C SER A 40 -17.26 9.92 -20.56
N LEU A 41 -16.85 11.03 -19.93
CA LEU A 41 -16.27 11.08 -18.59
C LEU A 41 -17.35 11.18 -17.50
N ALA A 42 -18.48 11.82 -17.81
CA ALA A 42 -19.67 11.77 -16.95
C ALA A 42 -20.18 10.32 -16.77
N GLU A 43 -20.16 9.51 -17.84
CA GLU A 43 -20.48 8.07 -17.78
C GLU A 43 -19.49 7.25 -16.94
N LEU A 44 -18.24 7.69 -16.82
CA LEU A 44 -17.17 7.00 -16.07
C LEU A 44 -17.21 7.35 -14.57
N LEU A 45 -17.70 8.55 -14.25
CA LEU A 45 -18.06 8.98 -12.89
C LEU A 45 -19.40 8.39 -12.41
N ASP A 46 -20.23 7.93 -13.34
CA ASP A 46 -21.47 7.20 -13.07
C ASP A 46 -21.16 5.74 -12.70
N TRP A 47 -20.59 5.56 -11.50
CA TRP A 47 -20.12 4.28 -10.95
C TRP A 47 -21.20 3.18 -10.90
N ASP A 48 -22.48 3.53 -11.00
CA ASP A 48 -23.59 2.57 -11.08
C ASP A 48 -23.71 1.87 -12.46
N VAL A 49 -23.15 2.44 -13.54
CA VAL A 49 -23.25 1.92 -14.91
C VAL A 49 -22.13 0.92 -15.23
N ALA A 50 -20.93 1.12 -14.65
CA ALA A 50 -19.76 0.27 -14.89
C ALA A 50 -19.68 -0.93 -13.92
N ARG A 51 -20.73 -1.75 -13.85
CA ARG A 51 -20.65 -3.09 -13.22
C ARG A 51 -20.21 -4.14 -14.26
N PRO A 52 -18.91 -4.35 -14.54
CA PRO A 52 -18.53 -5.68 -15.00
C PRO A 52 -18.90 -6.64 -13.87
N SER A 53 -19.32 -7.85 -14.21
CA SER A 53 -19.69 -8.89 -13.25
C SER A 53 -18.47 -9.28 -12.41
N LEU A 54 -18.11 -8.44 -11.44
CA LEU A 54 -17.12 -8.71 -10.42
C LEU A 54 -17.57 -9.99 -9.76
N ARG A 55 -16.74 -11.04 -9.87
CA ARG A 55 -17.03 -12.29 -9.22
C ARG A 55 -17.33 -12.00 -7.76
N ARG A 56 -18.57 -12.28 -7.34
CA ARG A 56 -18.84 -12.58 -5.94
C ARG A 56 -17.89 -13.73 -5.64
N ILE A 57 -16.81 -13.48 -4.89
CA ILE A 57 -15.88 -14.52 -4.50
C ILE A 57 -16.70 -15.46 -3.61
N SER A 58 -17.17 -16.51 -4.26
CA SER A 58 -17.69 -17.69 -3.62
C SER A 58 -16.49 -18.28 -2.89
N THR A 59 -16.68 -18.57 -1.61
CA THR A 59 -15.66 -19.20 -0.78
C THR A 59 -15.02 -20.38 -1.54
N PRO A 60 -13.68 -20.43 -1.69
CA PRO A 60 -13.07 -21.68 -2.05
C PRO A 60 -13.35 -22.66 -0.89
N ARG A 61 -13.98 -23.79 -1.22
CA ARG A 61 -14.02 -24.94 -0.30
C ARG A 61 -12.57 -25.31 0.02
N VAL A 62 -12.21 -25.20 1.29
CA VAL A 62 -10.92 -25.64 1.81
C VAL A 62 -10.85 -27.16 1.66
N SER A 63 -10.27 -27.65 0.56
CA SER A 63 -9.69 -28.99 0.52
C SER A 63 -8.30 -28.89 1.13
N SER A 64 -8.17 -29.47 2.31
CA SER A 64 -6.94 -29.67 3.07
C SER A 64 -5.73 -29.99 2.18
N LEU A 65 -4.74 -29.10 2.19
CA LEU A 65 -3.38 -29.41 1.77
C LEU A 65 -2.43 -28.95 2.87
N VAL A 66 -2.33 -29.75 3.92
CA VAL A 66 -1.13 -29.74 4.76
C VAL A 66 -0.08 -30.53 3.98
N ALA A 67 0.89 -29.84 3.39
CA ALA A 67 2.08 -30.48 2.87
C ALA A 67 2.94 -30.94 4.08
N PRO A 68 3.34 -32.22 4.17
CA PRO A 68 4.20 -32.69 5.25
C PRO A 68 5.67 -32.43 4.87
N GLY A 69 6.41 -31.69 5.70
CA GLY A 69 7.87 -31.69 5.61
C GLY A 69 8.66 -30.44 5.98
N THR A 70 8.04 -29.31 6.33
CA THR A 70 8.83 -28.15 6.76
C THR A 70 9.29 -28.34 8.20
N GLN A 71 10.55 -28.72 8.40
CA GLN A 71 11.21 -28.57 9.70
C GLN A 71 11.24 -27.08 10.04
N VAL A 72 10.29 -26.63 10.86
CA VAL A 72 10.29 -25.29 11.42
C VAL A 72 11.34 -25.29 12.53
N LEU A 73 12.59 -24.95 12.19
CA LEU A 73 13.53 -24.50 13.22
C LEU A 73 12.86 -23.28 13.90
N PRO A 74 12.78 -23.22 15.24
CA PRO A 74 12.03 -22.19 15.95
C PRO A 74 12.88 -20.92 16.00
N VAL A 75 13.08 -20.33 14.83
CA VAL A 75 13.78 -19.07 14.69
C VAL A 75 12.79 -17.99 15.12
N THR A 76 12.99 -17.45 16.32
CA THR A 76 12.09 -16.43 16.86
C THR A 76 12.33 -15.10 16.16
N PHE A 77 11.35 -14.19 16.22
CA PHE A 77 11.48 -12.83 15.71
C PHE A 77 12.79 -12.15 16.18
N HIS A 78 13.13 -12.31 17.45
CA HIS A 78 14.34 -11.73 18.07
C HIS A 78 15.65 -12.39 17.64
N ASP A 79 15.58 -13.60 17.08
CA ASP A 79 16.74 -14.27 16.50
C ASP A 79 16.98 -13.85 15.03
N LEU A 80 15.95 -13.34 14.35
CA LEU A 80 16.06 -12.82 12.98
C LEU A 80 16.35 -11.33 12.96
N PHE A 81 15.77 -10.58 13.88
CA PHE A 81 15.69 -9.13 13.78
C PHE A 81 16.10 -8.44 15.06
N GLU A 82 16.83 -7.34 14.90
CA GLU A 82 17.05 -6.32 15.91
C GLU A 82 16.12 -5.14 15.64
N ILE A 83 15.42 -4.65 16.66
CA ILE A 83 14.51 -3.50 16.52
C ILE A 83 15.36 -2.23 16.57
N GLU A 84 15.30 -1.44 15.51
CA GLU A 84 16.03 -0.18 15.37
C GLU A 84 15.19 1.01 15.83
N LYS A 85 13.95 1.11 15.33
CA LYS A 85 13.13 2.30 15.51
C LYS A 85 11.64 2.02 15.34
N PHE A 86 10.82 2.63 16.18
CA PHE A 86 9.37 2.70 15.97
C PHE A 86 9.01 3.59 14.78
N LEU A 87 8.29 3.05 13.80
CA LEU A 87 7.85 3.78 12.60
C LEU A 87 6.43 4.31 12.73
N GLY A 88 5.55 3.60 13.44
CA GLY A 88 4.17 4.04 13.65
C GLY A 88 3.26 2.98 14.24
N SER A 89 2.02 3.36 14.49
CA SER A 89 0.97 2.46 14.96
C SER A 89 -0.33 2.76 14.25
N GLY A 90 -1.03 1.71 13.82
CA GLY A 90 -2.37 1.79 13.23
C GLY A 90 -3.37 0.96 14.03
N SER A 91 -4.59 0.90 13.53
CA SER A 91 -5.69 0.11 14.12
C SER A 91 -5.34 -1.38 14.29
N PHE A 92 -4.49 -1.92 13.42
CA PHE A 92 -4.17 -3.35 13.37
C PHE A 92 -2.89 -3.74 14.13
N GLY A 93 -2.14 -2.77 14.66
CA GLY A 93 -0.88 -3.03 15.36
C GLY A 93 0.17 -1.95 15.16
N LYS A 94 1.43 -2.30 15.39
CA LYS A 94 2.56 -1.39 15.32
C LYS A 94 3.53 -1.76 14.20
N VAL A 95 4.21 -0.76 13.65
CA VAL A 95 5.22 -0.91 12.62
C VAL A 95 6.57 -0.51 13.22
N GLU A 96 7.54 -1.42 13.12
CA GLU A 96 8.90 -1.25 13.62
C GLU A 96 9.87 -1.36 12.44
N LEU A 97 10.88 -0.50 12.41
CA LEU A 97 12.09 -0.67 11.61
C LEU A 97 12.97 -1.71 12.28
N VAL A 98 13.45 -2.68 11.52
CA VAL A 98 14.32 -3.73 12.02
C VAL A 98 15.54 -3.91 11.13
N CYS A 99 16.64 -4.34 11.73
CA CYS A 99 17.84 -4.82 11.04
C CYS A 99 17.87 -6.35 11.11
N ALA A 100 18.11 -7.01 9.98
CA ALA A 100 18.23 -8.47 9.93
C ALA A 100 19.59 -8.94 10.47
N LYS A 101 19.56 -9.80 11.49
CA LYS A 101 20.77 -10.32 12.16
C LYS A 101 21.43 -11.47 11.41
N ARG A 102 20.71 -12.12 10.50
CA ARG A 102 21.18 -13.28 9.73
C ARG A 102 20.33 -13.49 8.48
N ASN A 103 20.90 -14.20 7.51
CA ASN A 103 20.17 -14.63 6.32
C ASN A 103 19.03 -15.61 6.68
N ALA A 104 17.87 -15.39 6.07
CA ALA A 104 16.70 -16.27 6.13
C ALA A 104 15.87 -16.09 4.84
N ASP A 105 14.74 -16.79 4.69
CA ASP A 105 13.90 -16.75 3.48
C ASP A 105 13.60 -15.32 3.01
N ASN A 106 14.23 -14.91 1.90
CA ASN A 106 14.17 -13.57 1.30
C ASN A 106 14.63 -12.42 2.23
N ILE A 107 15.29 -12.74 3.36
CA ILE A 107 15.86 -11.81 4.32
C ILE A 107 17.38 -11.86 4.18
N GLU A 108 17.96 -10.71 3.89
CA GLU A 108 19.39 -10.50 3.75
C GLU A 108 19.93 -9.95 5.07
N GLN A 109 21.04 -10.52 5.55
CA GLN A 109 21.72 -10.04 6.75
C GLN A 109 22.15 -8.56 6.59
N ASP A 110 22.09 -7.81 7.69
CA ASP A 110 22.41 -6.38 7.81
C ASP A 110 21.52 -5.46 6.96
N ALA A 111 20.45 -5.99 6.35
CA ALA A 111 19.46 -5.20 5.64
C ALA A 111 18.32 -4.72 6.55
N LEU A 112 17.77 -3.55 6.20
CA LEU A 112 16.66 -2.91 6.91
C LEU A 112 15.31 -3.31 6.34
N TYR A 113 14.35 -3.57 7.23
CA TYR A 113 12.99 -3.96 6.89
C TYR A 113 11.96 -3.22 7.74
N ALA A 114 10.75 -3.07 7.22
CA ALA A 114 9.59 -2.64 8.01
C ALA A 114 8.78 -3.87 8.44
N VAL A 115 8.47 -3.96 9.74
CA VAL A 115 7.72 -5.08 10.31
C VAL A 115 6.46 -4.56 10.97
N LYS A 116 5.31 -4.97 10.43
CA LYS A 116 4.00 -4.74 11.04
C LYS A 116 3.69 -5.90 11.98
N ILE A 117 3.75 -5.64 13.28
CA ILE A 117 3.40 -6.58 14.36
C ILE A 117 1.95 -6.34 14.75
N PHE A 118 1.11 -7.35 14.59
CA PHE A 118 -0.33 -7.22 14.81
C PHE A 118 -0.70 -7.42 16.29
N ASP A 119 -1.59 -6.58 16.83
CA ASP A 119 -2.08 -6.76 18.21
C ASP A 119 -2.85 -8.08 18.34
N ASN A 120 -2.75 -8.70 19.52
CA ASN A 120 -3.29 -10.02 19.79
C ASN A 120 -4.56 -10.00 20.65
N ARG A 121 -4.94 -8.82 21.16
CA ARG A 121 -5.89 -8.70 22.27
C ARG A 121 -7.34 -9.00 21.92
N VAL A 122 -7.73 -8.91 20.65
CA VAL A 122 -9.04 -9.36 20.16
C VAL A 122 -8.84 -9.71 18.69
N ARG A 123 -9.01 -10.97 18.33
CA ARG A 123 -9.17 -11.38 16.93
C ARG A 123 -10.33 -12.33 16.83
N ASP A 124 -11.44 -11.85 16.30
CA ASP A 124 -12.50 -12.75 15.86
C ASP A 124 -12.04 -13.49 14.57
N LEU A 125 -12.82 -14.48 14.15
CA LEU A 125 -12.50 -15.25 12.94
C LEU A 125 -12.40 -14.37 11.68
N TYR A 126 -13.07 -13.22 11.67
CA TYR A 126 -13.06 -12.29 10.53
C TYR A 126 -11.75 -11.52 10.46
N GLU A 127 -11.26 -10.99 11.58
CA GLU A 127 -9.95 -10.32 11.64
C GLU A 127 -8.81 -11.27 11.31
N GLU A 128 -8.88 -12.53 11.75
CA GLU A 128 -7.87 -13.53 11.38
C GLU A 128 -7.88 -13.83 9.87
N GLN A 129 -9.06 -13.98 9.27
CA GLN A 129 -9.19 -14.17 7.82
C GLN A 129 -8.68 -12.96 7.03
N SER A 130 -8.96 -11.74 7.50
CA SER A 130 -8.49 -10.52 6.86
C SER A 130 -6.97 -10.43 6.81
N LEU A 131 -6.28 -10.93 7.83
CA LEU A 131 -4.81 -10.93 7.89
C LEU A 131 -4.19 -11.92 6.92
N TYR A 132 -4.75 -13.12 6.82
CA TYR A 132 -4.30 -14.09 5.81
C TYR A 132 -4.56 -13.57 4.40
N ALA A 133 -5.70 -12.90 4.18
CA ALA A 133 -5.99 -12.26 2.90
C ALA A 133 -5.00 -11.12 2.58
N GLU A 134 -4.67 -10.25 3.55
CA GLU A 134 -3.66 -9.19 3.40
C GLU A 134 -2.30 -9.80 2.99
N ARG A 135 -1.84 -10.83 3.73
CA ARG A 135 -0.61 -11.57 3.40
C ARG A 135 -0.65 -12.14 1.98
N ASP A 136 -1.71 -12.86 1.61
CA ASP A 136 -1.80 -13.57 0.34
C ASP A 136 -1.83 -12.62 -0.85
N ILE A 137 -2.57 -11.50 -0.71
CA ILE A 137 -2.58 -10.42 -1.70
C ILE A 137 -1.17 -9.86 -1.84
N MET A 138 -0.53 -9.38 -0.77
CA MET A 138 0.80 -8.79 -0.84
C MET A 138 1.85 -9.76 -1.41
N GLN A 139 1.76 -11.05 -1.04
CA GLN A 139 2.67 -12.07 -1.54
C GLN A 139 2.55 -12.28 -3.05
N SER A 140 1.36 -12.08 -3.64
CA SER A 140 1.10 -12.23 -5.08
C SER A 140 1.55 -11.03 -5.92
N LEU A 141 1.79 -9.87 -5.30
CA LEU A 141 2.07 -8.61 -6.01
C LEU A 141 3.57 -8.40 -6.25
N ARG A 142 3.93 -8.02 -7.47
CA ARG A 142 5.30 -7.70 -7.90
C ARG A 142 5.26 -6.53 -8.87
N HIS A 143 5.51 -5.32 -8.36
CA HIS A 143 5.54 -4.09 -9.15
C HIS A 143 6.43 -3.06 -8.45
N PRO A 144 7.24 -2.25 -9.17
CA PRO A 144 8.15 -1.29 -8.56
C PRO A 144 7.45 -0.22 -7.70
N GLY A 145 6.23 0.17 -8.06
CA GLY A 145 5.38 1.09 -7.30
C GLY A 145 4.51 0.44 -6.22
N ILE A 146 4.74 -0.83 -5.88
CA ILE A 146 4.07 -1.53 -4.76
C ILE A 146 5.12 -1.94 -3.75
N VAL A 147 4.85 -1.72 -2.46
CA VAL A 147 5.71 -2.15 -1.36
C VAL A 147 5.87 -3.67 -1.39
N ARG A 148 7.12 -4.11 -1.52
CA ARG A 148 7.49 -5.51 -1.66
C ARG A 148 7.27 -6.27 -0.36
N PHE A 149 6.43 -7.29 -0.44
CA PHE A 149 6.34 -8.35 0.56
C PHE A 149 7.65 -9.15 0.63
N ILE A 150 8.19 -9.33 1.83
CA ILE A 150 9.39 -10.13 2.10
C ILE A 150 8.98 -11.50 2.61
N THR A 151 8.30 -11.52 3.75
CA THR A 151 7.86 -12.74 4.42
C THR A 151 6.79 -12.43 5.49
N SER A 152 6.20 -13.47 6.06
CA SER A 152 5.33 -13.38 7.23
C SER A 152 5.88 -14.25 8.35
N LEU A 153 5.80 -13.76 9.58
CA LEU A 153 6.33 -14.45 10.76
C LEU A 153 5.21 -14.79 11.74
N GLN A 154 5.38 -15.91 12.42
CA GLN A 154 4.56 -16.31 13.55
C GLN A 154 5.46 -16.86 14.64
N TRP A 155 5.32 -16.34 15.86
CA TRP A 155 6.11 -16.78 17.01
C TRP A 155 5.29 -16.71 18.30
N VAL A 156 5.74 -17.40 19.35
CA VAL A 156 5.13 -17.32 20.67
C VAL A 156 5.90 -16.32 21.51
N SER A 157 5.20 -15.35 22.11
CA SER A 157 5.77 -14.42 23.08
C SER A 157 4.81 -14.30 24.26
N ARG A 158 5.35 -14.45 25.48
CA ARG A 158 4.57 -14.39 26.73
C ARG A 158 3.33 -15.29 26.76
N GLY A 159 3.42 -16.47 26.13
CA GLY A 159 2.32 -17.44 26.07
C GLY A 159 1.27 -17.15 24.98
N GLU A 160 1.48 -16.13 24.15
CA GLU A 160 0.55 -15.75 23.08
C GLU A 160 1.19 -15.85 21.69
N VAL A 161 0.41 -16.26 20.69
CA VAL A 161 0.86 -16.34 19.29
C VAL A 161 0.86 -14.97 18.64
N GLN A 162 2.04 -14.42 18.41
CA GLN A 162 2.25 -13.18 17.67
C GLN A 162 2.36 -13.46 16.17
N ARG A 163 1.92 -12.49 15.36
CA ARG A 163 2.00 -12.54 13.90
C ARG A 163 2.59 -11.22 13.39
N ALA A 164 3.39 -11.28 12.34
CA ALA A 164 3.89 -10.10 11.67
C ALA A 164 4.02 -10.28 10.15
N ILE A 165 3.92 -9.17 9.43
CA ILE A 165 4.28 -9.06 8.02
C ILE A 165 5.57 -8.24 7.92
N VAL A 166 6.52 -8.75 7.14
CA VAL A 166 7.79 -8.09 6.85
C VAL A 166 7.75 -7.58 5.41
N THR A 167 8.02 -6.29 5.22
CA THR A 167 8.10 -5.64 3.92
C THR A 167 9.47 -4.98 3.73
N GLU A 168 9.77 -4.60 2.49
CA GLU A 168 10.88 -3.67 2.26
C GLU A 168 10.68 -2.39 3.08
N PHE A 169 11.80 -1.79 3.49
CA PHE A 169 11.79 -0.49 4.16
C PHE A 169 11.90 0.64 3.13
N CYS A 170 11.01 1.63 3.25
CA CYS A 170 11.01 2.85 2.44
C CYS A 170 11.56 4.03 3.28
N PRO A 171 12.84 4.41 3.11
CA PRO A 171 13.51 5.36 4.02
C PRO A 171 13.05 6.80 3.88
N GLY A 172 12.35 7.15 2.79
CA GLY A 172 11.77 8.47 2.59
C GLY A 172 10.53 8.73 3.46
N GLY A 173 10.04 7.73 4.19
CA GLY A 173 8.85 7.86 5.04
C GLY A 173 7.56 7.90 4.22
N SER A 174 6.48 8.43 4.81
CA SER A 174 5.22 8.61 4.08
C SER A 174 5.20 9.91 3.28
N LEU A 175 4.36 9.98 2.26
CA LEU A 175 4.11 11.20 1.50
C LEU A 175 3.56 12.30 2.41
N GLN A 176 2.73 11.95 3.39
CA GLN A 176 2.25 12.86 4.43
C GLN A 176 3.42 13.53 5.17
N GLN A 177 4.39 12.74 5.65
CA GLN A 177 5.60 13.26 6.31
C GLN A 177 6.42 14.15 5.38
N SER A 178 6.50 13.82 4.09
CA SER A 178 7.19 14.67 3.13
C SER A 178 6.48 16.00 2.92
N VAL A 179 5.14 16.02 2.85
CA VAL A 179 4.36 17.27 2.71
C VAL A 179 4.52 18.14 3.96
N GLU A 180 4.44 17.54 5.14
CA GLU A 180 4.64 18.24 6.42
C GLU A 180 6.04 18.85 6.54
N LYS A 181 7.06 18.12 6.06
CA LYS A 181 8.45 18.58 6.07
C LYS A 181 8.70 19.76 5.13
N GLU A 182 8.08 19.79 3.94
CA GLU A 182 8.20 20.94 3.03
C GLU A 182 7.50 22.20 3.58
N GLY A 183 6.38 22.02 4.31
CA GLY A 183 5.58 23.15 4.79
C GLY A 183 4.91 23.90 3.65
N LEU A 184 4.58 25.19 3.83
CA LEU A 184 4.01 26.03 2.77
C LEU A 184 5.12 26.49 1.80
N PRO A 185 4.92 26.44 0.46
CA PRO A 185 3.65 26.25 -0.26
C PRO A 185 3.25 24.79 -0.55
N GLY A 186 4.01 23.81 -0.07
CA GLY A 186 3.82 22.38 -0.31
C GLY A 186 4.90 21.79 -1.20
N LEU A 187 4.65 20.59 -1.74
CA LEU A 187 5.58 19.94 -2.65
C LEU A 187 5.74 20.72 -3.97
N PRO A 188 6.95 20.77 -4.56
CA PRO A 188 7.16 21.24 -5.92
C PRO A 188 6.28 20.49 -6.93
N MET A 189 5.71 21.22 -7.91
CA MET A 189 4.81 20.65 -8.92
C MET A 189 5.41 19.43 -9.65
N GLN A 190 6.72 19.45 -9.91
CA GLN A 190 7.42 18.35 -10.56
C GLN A 190 7.36 17.06 -9.71
N ARG A 191 7.47 17.17 -8.38
CA ARG A 191 7.34 16.02 -7.46
C ARG A 191 5.90 15.53 -7.43
N VAL A 192 4.92 16.44 -7.38
CA VAL A 192 3.49 16.11 -7.41
C VAL A 192 3.13 15.30 -8.67
N VAL A 193 3.52 15.78 -9.85
CA VAL A 193 3.26 15.09 -11.13
C VAL A 193 3.95 13.73 -11.18
N ARG A 194 5.19 13.61 -10.69
CA ARG A 194 5.91 12.33 -10.67
C ARG A 194 5.21 11.32 -9.77
N TYR A 195 4.89 11.69 -8.52
CA TYR A 195 4.19 10.80 -7.60
C TYR A 195 2.82 10.41 -8.11
N ALA A 196 2.06 11.37 -8.67
CA ALA A 196 0.78 11.07 -9.29
C ALA A 196 0.95 9.95 -10.32
N ARG A 197 1.82 10.14 -11.32
CA ARG A 197 2.09 9.14 -12.36
C ARG A 197 2.49 7.78 -11.80
N GLU A 198 3.41 7.73 -10.85
CA GLU A 198 3.86 6.47 -10.24
C GLU A 198 2.74 5.74 -9.50
N MET A 199 1.91 6.47 -8.74
CA MET A 199 0.71 5.93 -8.11
C MET A 199 -0.26 5.36 -9.15
N LEU A 200 -0.44 6.00 -10.31
CA LEU A 200 -1.34 5.48 -11.37
C LEU A 200 -0.85 4.17 -11.93
N HIS A 201 0.45 4.06 -12.18
CA HIS A 201 1.05 2.82 -12.66
C HIS A 201 0.84 1.68 -11.65
N ALA A 202 1.02 1.98 -10.35
CA ALA A 202 0.78 1.04 -9.26
C ALA A 202 -0.70 0.66 -9.13
N LEU A 203 -1.63 1.62 -9.16
CA LEU A 203 -3.07 1.38 -9.09
C LEU A 203 -3.57 0.56 -10.28
N ARG A 204 -3.11 0.87 -11.49
CA ARG A 204 -3.43 0.09 -12.70
C ARG A 204 -2.99 -1.35 -12.54
N TYR A 205 -1.78 -1.59 -12.00
CA TYR A 205 -1.29 -2.92 -11.72
C TYR A 205 -2.18 -3.66 -10.69
N LEU A 206 -2.54 -3.02 -9.59
CA LEU A 206 -3.47 -3.60 -8.60
C LEU A 206 -4.81 -3.98 -9.23
N HIS A 207 -5.41 -3.07 -10.01
CA HIS A 207 -6.69 -3.31 -10.65
C HIS A 207 -6.63 -4.46 -11.68
N GLN A 208 -5.55 -4.58 -12.44
CA GLN A 208 -5.31 -5.71 -13.34
C GLN A 208 -5.18 -7.04 -12.59
N ALA A 209 -4.65 -7.01 -11.37
CA ALA A 209 -4.60 -8.16 -10.46
C ALA A 209 -5.93 -8.41 -9.73
N GLY A 210 -6.98 -7.62 -9.98
CA GLY A 210 -8.27 -7.73 -9.30
C GLY A 210 -8.26 -7.23 -7.85
N VAL A 211 -7.24 -6.45 -7.47
CA VAL A 211 -7.05 -5.91 -6.13
C VAL A 211 -7.45 -4.43 -6.11
N LEU A 212 -8.26 -4.04 -5.12
CA LEU A 212 -8.56 -2.64 -4.83
C LEU A 212 -7.78 -2.22 -3.59
N HIS A 213 -7.07 -1.08 -3.65
CA HIS A 213 -6.31 -0.57 -2.51
C HIS A 213 -7.19 -0.23 -1.30
N ARG A 214 -8.35 0.39 -1.54
CA ARG A 214 -9.40 0.78 -0.56
C ARG A 214 -9.00 1.79 0.51
N ASP A 215 -7.71 1.99 0.79
CA ASP A 215 -7.24 2.96 1.79
C ASP A 215 -6.14 3.89 1.22
N LEU A 216 -6.39 4.49 0.06
CA LEU A 216 -5.42 5.39 -0.56
C LEU A 216 -5.43 6.74 0.16
N SER A 217 -4.37 6.98 0.93
CA SER A 217 -4.13 8.20 1.70
C SER A 217 -2.63 8.57 1.64
N PRO A 218 -2.25 9.84 1.90
CA PRO A 218 -0.84 10.23 1.90
C PRO A 218 0.00 9.48 2.97
N ASP A 219 -0.63 8.96 4.02
CA ASP A 219 0.02 8.12 5.02
C ASP A 219 0.42 6.74 4.48
N ASN A 220 -0.36 6.21 3.53
CA ASN A 220 -0.15 4.90 2.91
C ASN A 220 0.64 4.97 1.60
N VAL A 221 1.15 6.14 1.22
CA VAL A 221 2.09 6.29 0.10
C VAL A 221 3.48 6.45 0.67
N LEU A 222 4.36 5.48 0.45
CA LEU A 222 5.72 5.48 0.99
C LEU A 222 6.73 5.96 -0.05
N LEU A 223 7.80 6.59 0.40
CA LEU A 223 8.86 7.14 -0.44
C LEU A 223 10.16 6.34 -0.30
N THR A 224 10.76 5.98 -1.43
CA THR A 224 12.06 5.30 -1.47
C THR A 224 13.21 6.27 -1.20
N HIS A 225 14.44 5.74 -1.10
CA HIS A 225 15.65 6.58 -0.99
C HIS A 225 15.84 7.50 -2.20
N ASP A 226 15.50 7.01 -3.40
CA ASP A 226 15.57 7.77 -4.67
C ASP A 226 14.36 8.69 -4.91
N ASP A 227 13.51 8.91 -3.91
CA ASP A 227 12.34 9.78 -4.01
C ASP A 227 11.29 9.31 -5.05
N HIS A 228 11.09 7.99 -5.16
CA HIS A 228 9.98 7.36 -5.87
C HIS A 228 8.89 6.95 -4.88
N CYS A 229 7.62 6.95 -5.29
CA CYS A 229 6.53 6.52 -4.42
C CYS A 229 6.13 5.05 -4.63
N LYS A 230 5.71 4.41 -3.54
CA LYS A 230 5.13 3.07 -3.52
C LYS A 230 3.82 3.07 -2.73
N LEU A 231 2.86 2.28 -3.20
CA LEU A 231 1.64 1.93 -2.47
C LEU A 231 1.85 0.67 -1.63
#